data_AF-A0A7C3YQH5-F1
#
_entry.id   AF-A0A7C3YQH5-F1
#
_cell.length_a   1.000
_cell.length_b   1.000
_cell.length_c   1.000
_cell.angle_alpha   90.00
_cell.angle_beta   90.00
_cell.angle_gamma   90.00
#
_symmetry.space_group_name_H-M   'P 1'
#
loop_
_entity.id
_entity.type
_entity.pdbx_description
1 polymer ?
#
loop_
_entity_poly.entity_id
_entity_poly.type
_entity_poly.pdbx_seq_one_letter_code
_entity_poly.pdbx_strand_id
1 'polypeptide(L)'
;MDRILREIKEHFGELINEDAAITLAEYRLGKRGIRRVQGYFAYSDGETTVVVRDSPEVYKGFVSAKCGQLVELFIQNDLIIDYVPKNEFRDVFTPLCDLIVNRYHCVRGFVSGIGGIKVVKNGRKIALLRITDKMSFATVVLWDDKVDYYKKVDIGDEIRLYNVFANEFNGEINLHVGRRSFVELRNS
;
A
#
# COMPACT_ATOMS: atom_id res chain seq x y z
N MET A 1 -0.36 2.81 34.87
CA MET A 1 -1.78 2.94 34.47
C MET A 1 -2.48 3.93 35.41
N ASP A 2 -2.50 3.66 36.71
CA ASP A 2 -3.30 4.39 37.70
C ASP A 2 -2.96 5.88 37.86
N ARG A 3 -1.69 6.28 37.69
CA ARG A 3 -1.30 7.70 37.74
C ARG A 3 -1.87 8.49 36.56
N ILE A 4 -1.74 7.95 35.35
CA ILE A 4 -2.20 8.61 34.12
C ILE A 4 -3.73 8.62 34.03
N LEU A 5 -4.38 7.53 34.45
CA LEU A 5 -5.84 7.46 34.51
C LEU A 5 -6.41 8.52 35.46
N ARG A 6 -5.75 8.76 36.60
CA ARG A 6 -6.13 9.80 37.57
C ARG A 6 -5.96 11.20 36.99
N GLU A 7 -4.81 11.49 36.37
CA GLU A 7 -4.58 12.79 35.70
C GLU A 7 -5.62 13.08 34.62
N ILE A 8 -6.04 12.06 33.84
CA ILE A 8 -7.08 12.20 32.81
C ILE A 8 -8.46 12.42 33.43
N LYS A 9 -8.82 11.65 34.46
CA LYS A 9 -10.09 11.85 35.18
C LYS A 9 -10.16 13.21 35.88
N GLU A 10 -9.05 13.72 36.42
CA GLU A 10 -8.97 15.06 37.00
C GLU A 10 -9.12 16.16 35.95
N HIS A 11 -8.58 15.97 34.75
CA HIS A 11 -8.65 16.96 33.68
C HIS A 11 -10.02 17.05 33.01
N PHE A 12 -10.68 15.91 32.78
CA PHE A 12 -11.95 15.83 32.05
C PHE A 12 -13.18 15.67 32.96
N GLY A 13 -13.01 15.28 34.23
CA GLY A 13 -14.12 15.13 35.18
C GLY A 13 -15.22 14.22 34.65
N GLU A 14 -16.47 14.69 34.73
CA GLU A 14 -17.66 13.98 34.23
C GLU A 14 -17.89 14.12 32.71
N LEU A 15 -17.03 14.85 31.98
CA LEU A 15 -17.16 15.02 30.52
C LEU A 15 -16.86 13.74 29.75
N ILE A 16 -16.19 12.77 30.38
CA ILE A 16 -15.89 11.46 29.82
C ILE A 16 -16.22 10.37 30.83
N ASN A 17 -16.67 9.22 30.34
CA ASN A 17 -16.89 8.05 31.19
C ASN A 17 -15.58 7.30 31.47
N GLU A 18 -15.65 6.30 32.36
CA GLU A 18 -14.48 5.52 32.78
C GLU A 18 -13.79 4.79 31.62
N ASP A 19 -14.57 4.24 30.69
CA ASP A 19 -14.04 3.56 29.50
C ASP A 19 -13.26 4.50 28.58
N ALA A 20 -13.75 5.72 28.37
CA ALA A 20 -13.05 6.76 27.60
C ALA A 20 -11.77 7.22 28.31
N ALA A 21 -11.79 7.36 29.64
CA ALA A 21 -10.61 7.72 30.43
C ALA A 21 -9.52 6.62 30.37
N ILE A 22 -9.92 5.35 30.44
CA ILE A 22 -9.01 4.19 30.28
C ILE A 22 -8.41 4.19 28.87
N THR A 23 -9.23 4.38 27.84
CA THR A 23 -8.79 4.45 26.43
C THR A 23 -7.75 5.56 26.21
N LEU A 24 -7.96 6.76 26.79
CA LEU A 24 -7.00 7.87 26.70
C LEU A 24 -5.73 7.60 27.52
N ALA A 25 -5.84 6.92 28.66
CA ALA A 25 -4.68 6.51 29.46
C ALA A 25 -3.82 5.48 28.75
N GLU A 26 -4.47 4.51 28.12
CA GLU A 26 -3.90 3.52 27.21
C GLU A 26 -3.19 4.18 26.02
N TYR A 27 -3.83 5.17 25.40
CA TYR A 27 -3.22 5.97 24.32
C TYR A 27 -1.95 6.71 24.80
N ARG A 28 -2.00 7.33 25.98
CA ARG A 28 -0.86 8.04 26.58
C ARG A 28 0.26 7.11 27.05
N LEU A 29 -0.06 5.85 27.34
CA LEU A 29 0.88 4.77 27.66
C LEU A 29 1.37 4.00 26.43
N GLY A 30 0.92 4.36 25.23
CA GLY A 30 1.23 3.63 23.99
C GLY A 30 0.57 2.25 23.87
N LYS A 31 -0.27 1.87 24.84
CA LYS A 31 -1.08 0.65 24.80
C LYS A 31 -2.34 0.88 23.97
N ARG A 32 -2.21 1.09 22.67
CA ARG A 32 -3.41 1.18 21.82
C ARG A 32 -4.02 -0.21 21.67
N GLY A 33 -5.34 -0.31 21.86
CA GLY A 33 -6.09 -1.55 21.69
C GLY A 33 -5.91 -2.14 20.29
N ILE A 34 -6.13 -3.45 20.18
CA ILE A 34 -6.00 -4.19 18.93
C ILE A 34 -7.16 -3.80 18.00
N ARG A 35 -6.83 -3.20 16.85
CA ARG A 35 -7.80 -2.93 15.77
C ARG A 35 -7.89 -4.15 14.86
N ARG A 36 -9.11 -4.51 14.46
CA ARG A 36 -9.35 -5.52 13.42
C ARG A 36 -9.56 -4.83 12.08
N VAL A 37 -8.88 -5.32 11.04
CA VAL A 37 -9.05 -4.84 9.66
C VAL A 37 -9.29 -6.04 8.76
N GLN A 38 -10.34 -6.00 7.95
CA GLN A 38 -10.59 -6.99 6.91
C GLN A 38 -10.31 -6.36 5.54
N GLY A 39 -9.61 -7.11 4.68
CA GLY A 39 -9.39 -6.74 3.29
C GLY A 39 -8.65 -7.83 2.53
N TYR A 40 -8.49 -7.65 1.22
CA TYR A 40 -7.86 -8.65 0.36
C TYR A 40 -6.34 -8.44 0.34
N PHE A 41 -5.60 -9.48 0.72
CA PHE A 41 -4.14 -9.48 0.70
C PHE A 41 -3.63 -9.25 -0.72
N ALA A 42 -2.72 -8.30 -0.91
CA ALA A 42 -2.14 -8.02 -2.21
C ALA A 42 -0.67 -8.45 -2.30
N TYR A 43 0.15 -8.08 -1.32
CA TYR A 43 1.60 -8.31 -1.35
C TYR A 43 2.21 -8.21 0.05
N SER A 44 3.31 -8.94 0.30
CA SER A 44 4.18 -8.72 1.46
C SER A 44 5.64 -9.01 1.10
N ASP A 45 6.57 -8.19 1.60
CA ASP A 45 8.02 -8.33 1.41
C ASP A 45 8.77 -8.86 2.64
N GLY A 46 8.05 -9.33 3.66
CA GLY A 46 8.64 -9.79 4.92
C GLY A 46 8.68 -8.71 6.01
N GLU A 47 8.65 -7.43 5.66
CA GLU A 47 8.61 -6.32 6.62
C GLU A 47 7.29 -5.55 6.58
N THR A 48 6.65 -5.52 5.41
CA THR A 48 5.43 -4.77 5.16
C THR A 48 4.43 -5.63 4.41
N THR A 49 3.16 -5.29 4.58
CA THR A 49 2.03 -5.97 3.93
C THR A 49 1.10 -4.93 3.34
N VAL A 50 0.66 -5.17 2.10
CA VAL A 50 -0.37 -4.40 1.41
C VAL A 50 -1.68 -5.17 1.42
N VAL A 51 -2.75 -4.53 1.90
CA VAL A 51 -4.12 -5.05 1.86
C VAL A 51 -5.00 -4.06 1.10
N VAL A 52 -5.90 -4.56 0.27
CA VAL A 52 -6.84 -3.74 -0.52
C VAL A 52 -8.24 -3.87 0.06
N ARG A 53 -8.85 -2.71 0.36
CA ARG A 53 -10.26 -2.56 0.70
C ARG A 53 -10.95 -1.75 -0.40
N ASP A 54 -11.14 -0.45 -0.16
CA ASP A 54 -11.52 0.52 -1.18
C ASP A 54 -10.30 1.04 -1.94
N SER A 55 -9.17 1.15 -1.24
CA SER A 55 -7.86 1.50 -1.78
C SER A 55 -6.78 0.65 -1.10
N PRO A 56 -5.57 0.56 -1.67
CA PRO A 56 -4.45 -0.11 -1.01
C PRO A 56 -4.08 0.58 0.32
N GLU A 57 -3.89 -0.23 1.36
CA GLU A 57 -3.41 0.18 2.67
C GLU A 57 -2.12 -0.59 2.99
N VAL A 58 -1.14 0.06 3.63
CA VAL A 58 0.17 -0.53 3.96
C VAL A 58 0.31 -0.67 5.46
N TYR A 59 0.69 -1.85 5.90
CA TYR A 59 0.90 -2.22 7.29
C TYR A 59 2.31 -2.75 7.51
N LYS A 60 2.85 -2.60 8.71
CA LYS A 60 4.12 -3.22 9.11
C LYS A 60 3.86 -4.64 9.60
N GLY A 61 4.73 -5.56 9.27
CA GLY A 61 4.60 -6.98 9.56
C GLY A 61 4.35 -7.81 8.31
N PHE A 62 4.58 -9.10 8.48
CA PHE A 62 4.48 -10.09 7.43
C PHE A 62 3.15 -10.83 7.47
N VAL A 63 2.57 -11.06 6.30
CA VAL A 63 1.39 -11.92 6.12
C VAL A 63 1.70 -12.91 5.02
N SER A 64 1.55 -14.20 5.33
CA SER A 64 1.59 -15.27 4.33
C SER A 64 0.17 -15.64 3.94
N ALA A 65 -0.29 -15.09 2.81
CA ALA A 65 -1.57 -15.41 2.18
C ALA A 65 -1.42 -15.38 0.65
N LYS A 66 -2.42 -15.90 -0.07
CA LYS A 66 -2.45 -15.81 -1.54
C LYS A 66 -2.92 -14.41 -1.95
N CYS A 67 -2.31 -13.82 -2.98
CA CYS A 67 -2.80 -12.56 -3.57
C CYS A 67 -4.29 -12.70 -3.92
N GLY A 68 -5.09 -11.74 -3.48
CA GLY A 68 -6.54 -11.73 -3.59
C GLY A 68 -7.29 -12.42 -2.46
N GLN A 69 -6.62 -13.10 -1.53
CA GLN A 69 -7.28 -13.78 -0.41
C GLN A 69 -7.75 -12.78 0.65
N LEU A 70 -8.99 -12.92 1.13
CA LEU A 70 -9.48 -12.14 2.26
C LEU A 70 -8.70 -12.50 3.53
N VAL A 71 -8.16 -11.49 4.21
CA VAL A 71 -7.46 -11.61 5.49
C VAL A 71 -8.11 -10.72 6.53
N GLU A 72 -8.20 -11.22 7.75
CA GLU A 72 -8.52 -10.43 8.94
C GLU A 72 -7.22 -10.18 9.69
N LEU A 73 -6.78 -8.92 9.73
CA LEU A 73 -5.58 -8.48 10.42
C LEU A 73 -5.91 -7.97 11.82
N PHE A 74 -5.10 -8.36 12.80
CA PHE A 74 -5.08 -7.80 14.13
C PHE A 74 -3.90 -6.83 14.20
N ILE A 75 -4.18 -5.55 14.37
CA ILE A 75 -3.20 -4.48 14.24
C ILE A 75 -3.11 -3.70 15.55
N GLN A 76 -1.87 -3.52 16.02
CA GLN A 76 -1.56 -2.61 17.10
C GLN A 76 -0.71 -1.45 16.57
N ASN A 77 -1.24 -0.23 16.64
CA ASN A 77 -0.71 0.92 15.90
C ASN A 77 -0.74 0.65 14.37
N ASP A 78 0.41 0.37 13.77
CA ASP A 78 0.56 -0.01 12.36
C ASP A 78 1.18 -1.42 12.20
N LEU A 79 1.45 -2.11 13.32
CA LEU A 79 2.07 -3.42 13.33
C LEU A 79 0.99 -4.51 13.33
N ILE A 80 1.08 -5.42 12.37
CA ILE A 80 0.31 -6.66 12.36
C ILE A 80 0.87 -7.56 13.46
N ILE A 81 0.03 -7.88 14.43
CA ILE A 81 0.37 -8.77 15.55
C ILE A 81 -0.13 -10.20 15.32
N ASP A 82 -1.20 -10.35 14.54
CA ASP A 82 -1.75 -11.65 14.14
C ASP A 82 -2.61 -11.46 12.87
N TYR A 83 -2.90 -12.55 12.16
CA TYR A 83 -3.84 -12.54 11.04
C TYR A 83 -4.54 -13.88 10.86
N VAL A 84 -5.78 -13.83 10.37
CA VAL A 84 -6.57 -15.02 10.02
C VAL A 84 -6.93 -14.96 8.54
N PRO A 85 -6.37 -15.86 7.70
CA PRO A 85 -6.79 -15.98 6.31
C PRO A 85 -8.19 -16.61 6.22
N LYS A 86 -9.02 -16.12 5.29
CA LYS A 86 -10.36 -16.65 5.03
C LYS A 86 -10.39 -17.35 3.67
N ASN A 87 -11.41 -18.19 3.44
CA ASN A 87 -11.60 -18.89 2.16
C ASN A 87 -12.46 -18.05 1.20
N GLU A 88 -12.06 -16.80 0.97
CA GLU A 88 -12.70 -15.88 0.05
C GLU A 88 -11.62 -15.16 -0.77
N PHE A 89 -11.88 -14.94 -2.06
CA PHE A 89 -10.91 -14.38 -2.99
C PHE A 89 -11.55 -13.30 -3.87
N ARG A 90 -10.75 -12.28 -4.19
CA ARG A 90 -11.09 -11.23 -5.15
C ARG A 90 -9.83 -10.80 -5.91
N ASP A 91 -10.00 -10.31 -7.14
CA ASP A 91 -8.90 -9.63 -7.82
C ASP A 91 -8.63 -8.26 -7.15
N VAL A 92 -7.37 -8.02 -6.80
CA VAL A 92 -6.91 -6.78 -6.14
C VAL A 92 -6.38 -5.76 -7.13
N PHE A 93 -6.18 -6.15 -8.38
CA PHE A 93 -5.65 -5.27 -9.41
C PHE A 93 -6.78 -4.46 -10.07
N THR A 94 -6.63 -3.15 -10.10
CA THR A 94 -7.46 -2.25 -10.91
C THR A 94 -7.06 -2.40 -12.38
N PRO A 95 -8.00 -2.68 -13.30
CA PRO A 95 -7.75 -2.60 -14.74
C PRO A 95 -7.19 -1.23 -15.14
N LEU A 96 -6.34 -1.16 -16.17
CA LEU A 96 -5.72 0.13 -16.53
C LEU A 96 -6.74 1.14 -17.06
N CYS A 97 -7.86 0.68 -17.64
CA CYS A 97 -8.98 1.54 -18.06
C CYS A 97 -9.80 2.11 -16.89
N ASP A 98 -9.73 1.50 -15.71
CA ASP A 98 -10.56 1.83 -14.55
C ASP A 98 -9.78 2.65 -13.51
N LEU A 99 -8.58 3.14 -13.88
CA LEU A 99 -7.75 3.95 -13.00
C LEU A 99 -8.39 5.29 -12.71
N ILE A 100 -8.41 5.67 -11.43
CA ILE A 100 -8.95 6.94 -10.96
C ILE A 100 -7.76 7.85 -10.62
N VAL A 101 -7.67 8.99 -11.31
CA VAL A 101 -6.65 10.01 -11.05
C VAL A 101 -6.74 10.49 -9.60
N ASN A 102 -5.57 10.77 -9.00
CA ASN A 102 -5.41 11.14 -7.59
C ASN A 102 -5.79 10.04 -6.59
N ARG A 103 -5.77 8.77 -7.01
CA ARG A 103 -5.96 7.61 -6.12
C ARG A 103 -4.77 6.65 -6.19
N TYR A 104 -4.66 5.84 -5.14
CA TYR A 104 -3.73 4.72 -5.12
C TYR A 104 -4.40 3.48 -5.69
N HIS A 105 -3.64 2.73 -6.47
CA HIS A 105 -4.09 1.50 -7.11
C HIS A 105 -3.05 0.39 -6.92
N CYS A 106 -3.53 -0.85 -6.98
CA CYS A 106 -2.68 -1.97 -7.35
C CYS A 106 -2.97 -2.25 -8.83
N VAL A 107 -1.95 -2.39 -9.67
CA VAL A 107 -2.12 -2.71 -11.09
C VAL A 107 -1.22 -3.86 -11.49
N ARG A 108 -1.58 -4.53 -12.58
CA ARG A 108 -0.70 -5.47 -13.27
C ARG A 108 -0.76 -5.20 -14.76
N GLY A 109 0.33 -5.49 -15.45
CA GLY A 109 0.38 -5.39 -16.90
C GLY A 109 1.66 -6.00 -17.43
N PHE A 110 1.78 -6.03 -18.75
CA PHE A 110 2.98 -6.45 -19.46
C PHE A 110 3.75 -5.22 -19.91
N VAL A 111 5.07 -5.24 -19.76
CA VAL A 111 5.93 -4.17 -20.27
C VAL A 111 5.85 -4.13 -21.78
N SER A 112 5.37 -3.02 -22.33
CA SER A 112 5.21 -2.80 -23.77
C SER A 112 6.21 -1.78 -24.31
N GLY A 113 6.94 -1.10 -23.44
CA GLY A 113 7.97 -0.15 -23.84
C GLY A 113 8.86 0.22 -22.67
N ILE A 114 10.15 0.38 -22.96
CA ILE A 114 11.15 0.81 -21.99
C ILE A 114 11.59 2.21 -22.41
N GLY A 115 11.33 3.19 -21.55
CA GLY A 115 11.68 4.58 -21.78
C GLY A 115 13.15 4.85 -21.50
N GLY A 116 13.47 5.99 -20.91
CA GLY A 116 14.84 6.30 -20.49
C GLY A 116 14.90 6.72 -19.03
N ILE A 117 16.11 6.73 -18.46
CA ILE A 117 16.37 7.31 -17.14
C ILE A 117 16.55 8.82 -17.29
N LYS A 118 15.87 9.60 -16.44
CA LYS A 118 15.99 11.06 -16.37
C LYS A 118 16.33 11.49 -14.95
N VAL A 119 17.09 12.57 -14.81
CA VAL A 119 17.30 13.26 -13.53
C VAL A 119 16.42 14.50 -13.53
N VAL A 120 15.56 14.65 -12.53
CA VAL A 120 14.69 15.83 -12.40
C VAL A 120 15.41 16.95 -11.62
N LYS A 121 14.84 18.17 -11.60
CA LYS A 121 15.50 19.38 -11.07
C LYS A 121 16.09 19.28 -9.65
N ASN A 122 15.53 18.42 -8.80
CA ASN A 122 16.01 18.21 -7.42
C ASN A 122 17.08 17.10 -7.30
N GLY A 123 17.63 16.63 -8.42
CA GLY A 123 18.65 15.58 -8.46
C GLY A 123 18.10 14.15 -8.35
N ARG A 124 16.79 13.96 -8.16
CA ARG A 124 16.17 12.63 -8.09
C ARG A 124 16.11 11.98 -9.47
N LYS A 125 16.27 10.66 -9.48
CA LYS A 125 16.22 9.84 -10.70
C LYS A 125 14.82 9.29 -10.91
N ILE A 126 14.39 9.31 -12.16
CA ILE A 126 13.20 8.60 -12.62
C ILE A 126 13.53 7.71 -13.81
N ALA A 127 12.79 6.62 -13.94
CA ALA A 127 12.76 5.81 -15.15
C ALA A 127 11.30 5.60 -15.59
N LEU A 128 11.11 5.51 -16.90
CA LEU A 128 9.78 5.35 -17.49
C LEU A 128 9.66 3.95 -18.11
N LEU A 129 8.54 3.28 -17.83
CA LEU A 129 8.12 2.08 -18.55
C LEU A 129 6.71 2.33 -19.10
N ARG A 130 6.36 1.78 -20.26
CA ARG A 130 4.96 1.62 -20.68
C ARG A 130 4.51 0.21 -20.37
N ILE A 131 3.32 0.09 -19.80
CA ILE A 131 2.68 -1.20 -19.52
C ILE A 131 1.32 -1.27 -20.20
N THR A 132 0.88 -2.49 -20.49
CA THR A 132 -0.46 -2.78 -21.02
C THR A 132 -1.09 -3.98 -20.34
N ASP A 133 -2.40 -3.94 -20.15
CA ASP A 133 -3.23 -5.09 -19.78
C ASP A 133 -3.89 -5.75 -21.01
N LYS A 134 -3.35 -5.48 -22.21
CA LYS A 134 -3.84 -5.81 -23.56
C LYS A 134 -4.95 -4.89 -24.10
N MET A 135 -5.68 -4.19 -23.25
CA MET A 135 -6.78 -3.31 -23.68
C MET A 135 -6.42 -1.84 -23.54
N SER A 136 -5.62 -1.50 -22.53
CA SER A 136 -5.24 -0.14 -22.17
C SER A 136 -3.75 -0.02 -21.93
N PHE A 137 -3.26 1.21 -21.89
CA PHE A 137 -1.85 1.52 -21.66
C PHE A 137 -1.73 2.53 -20.52
N ALA A 138 -0.66 2.39 -19.74
CA ALA A 138 -0.28 3.38 -18.74
C ALA A 138 1.23 3.55 -18.72
N THR A 139 1.69 4.73 -18.32
CA THR A 139 3.12 5.00 -18.11
C THR A 139 3.46 4.79 -16.64
N VAL A 140 4.43 3.95 -16.34
CA VAL A 140 4.97 3.72 -14.99
C VAL A 140 6.15 4.64 -14.78
N VAL A 141 6.14 5.42 -13.70
CA VAL A 141 7.22 6.32 -13.30
C VAL A 141 7.89 5.75 -12.06
N LEU A 142 9.04 5.11 -12.26
CA LEU A 142 9.87 4.57 -11.19
C LEU A 142 10.70 5.69 -10.56
N TRP A 143 10.67 5.83 -9.23
CA TRP A 143 11.40 6.86 -8.49
C TRP A 143 12.58 6.28 -7.70
N ASP A 144 13.67 7.04 -7.63
CA ASP A 144 14.82 6.79 -6.73
C ASP A 144 15.35 5.35 -6.80
N ASP A 145 15.22 4.57 -5.71
CA ASP A 145 15.65 3.17 -5.62
C ASP A 145 14.88 2.25 -6.57
N LYS A 146 13.63 2.61 -6.92
CA LYS A 146 12.81 1.85 -7.86
C LYS A 146 13.32 1.98 -9.30
N VAL A 147 14.21 2.94 -9.60
CA VAL A 147 14.86 3.04 -10.92
C VAL A 147 15.67 1.78 -11.24
N ASP A 148 16.14 1.03 -10.25
CA ASP A 148 16.91 -0.19 -10.49
C ASP A 148 16.10 -1.30 -11.18
N TYR A 149 14.77 -1.28 -11.10
CA TYR A 149 13.90 -2.21 -11.85
C TYR A 149 13.97 -1.98 -13.36
N TYR A 150 14.27 -0.76 -13.82
CA TYR A 150 14.41 -0.44 -15.25
C TYR A 150 15.48 -1.29 -15.93
N LYS A 151 16.54 -1.68 -15.22
CA LYS A 151 17.64 -2.49 -15.77
C LYS A 151 17.39 -4.00 -15.73
N LYS A 152 16.30 -4.41 -15.09
CA LYS A 152 15.96 -5.81 -14.81
C LYS A 152 14.73 -6.30 -15.56
N VAL A 153 14.12 -5.41 -16.34
CA VAL A 153 12.85 -5.65 -17.01
C VAL A 153 13.05 -5.64 -18.51
N ASP A 154 12.44 -6.59 -19.18
CA ASP A 154 12.39 -6.69 -20.63
C ASP A 154 10.97 -6.47 -21.15
N ILE A 155 10.84 -6.17 -22.45
CA ILE A 155 9.54 -6.09 -23.10
C ILE A 155 8.89 -7.48 -23.07
N GLY A 156 7.64 -7.54 -22.62
CA GLY A 156 6.88 -8.78 -22.47
C GLY A 156 6.80 -9.28 -21.02
N ASP A 157 7.66 -8.81 -20.11
CA ASP A 157 7.60 -9.19 -18.71
C ASP A 157 6.30 -8.71 -18.04
N GLU A 158 5.71 -9.54 -17.18
CA GLU A 158 4.61 -9.11 -16.32
C GLU A 158 5.19 -8.30 -15.16
N ILE A 159 4.66 -7.11 -14.96
CA ILE A 159 4.96 -6.26 -13.81
C ILE A 159 3.70 -6.05 -12.99
N ARG A 160 3.80 -6.28 -11.69
CA ARG A 160 2.75 -6.01 -10.71
C ARG A 160 3.21 -4.89 -9.81
N LEU A 161 2.39 -3.86 -9.72
CA LEU A 161 2.66 -2.67 -8.96
C LEU A 161 1.62 -2.54 -7.87
N TYR A 162 2.08 -2.43 -6.63
CA TYR A 162 1.21 -2.32 -5.46
C TYR A 162 1.32 -0.93 -4.88
N ASN A 163 0.17 -0.34 -4.52
CA ASN A 163 0.08 0.98 -3.90
C ASN A 163 0.80 2.06 -4.72
N VAL A 164 0.50 2.13 -6.02
CA VAL A 164 0.99 3.18 -6.93
C VAL A 164 0.01 4.33 -7.02
N PHE A 165 0.53 5.55 -7.11
CA PHE A 165 -0.30 6.74 -7.21
C PHE A 165 -0.57 7.08 -8.67
N ALA A 166 -1.85 7.12 -9.07
CA ALA A 166 -2.24 7.53 -10.41
C ALA A 166 -2.34 9.06 -10.49
N ASN A 167 -1.61 9.66 -11.43
CA ASN A 167 -1.83 11.04 -11.84
C ASN A 167 -2.03 11.12 -13.36
N GLU A 168 -2.36 12.31 -13.84
CA GLU A 168 -2.46 12.59 -15.26
C GLU A 168 -1.43 13.65 -15.66
N PHE A 169 -0.77 13.42 -16.80
CA PHE A 169 0.11 14.40 -17.43
C PHE A 169 -0.05 14.33 -18.94
N ASN A 170 -0.35 15.47 -19.58
CA ASN A 170 -0.58 15.56 -21.02
C ASN A 170 -1.62 14.55 -21.56
N GLY A 171 -2.67 14.27 -20.78
CA GLY A 171 -3.74 13.34 -21.17
C GLY A 171 -3.38 11.86 -21.08
N GLU A 172 -2.19 11.51 -20.57
CA GLU A 172 -1.83 10.13 -20.25
C GLU A 172 -1.80 9.92 -18.73
N ILE A 173 -2.30 8.77 -18.28
CA ILE A 173 -2.19 8.35 -16.88
C ILE A 173 -0.75 7.90 -16.61
N ASN A 174 -0.11 8.51 -15.60
CA ASN A 174 1.13 7.98 -15.04
C ASN A 174 0.91 7.35 -13.67
N LEU A 175 1.52 6.19 -13.49
CA LEU A 175 1.55 5.43 -12.26
C LEU A 175 2.88 5.68 -11.55
N HIS A 176 2.84 6.52 -10.53
CA HIS A 176 4.01 6.88 -9.73
C HIS A 176 4.30 5.78 -8.72
N VAL A 177 5.45 5.11 -8.91
CA VAL A 177 5.97 4.09 -8.01
C VAL A 177 6.87 4.77 -6.98
N GLY A 178 6.25 5.18 -5.87
CA GLY A 178 6.91 5.94 -4.81
C GLY A 178 7.48 5.05 -3.70
N ARG A 179 7.88 5.68 -2.59
CA ARG A 179 8.51 5.02 -1.44
C ARG A 179 7.67 3.91 -0.80
N ARG A 180 6.34 4.02 -0.85
CA ARG A 180 5.40 3.04 -0.28
C ARG A 180 4.84 2.06 -1.32
N SER A 181 5.35 2.12 -2.54
CA SER A 181 4.94 1.22 -3.62
C SER A 181 5.86 0.02 -3.69
N PHE A 182 5.30 -1.13 -4.03
CA PHE A 182 6.04 -2.38 -4.23
C PHE A 182 5.95 -2.82 -5.68
N VAL A 183 7.01 -3.46 -6.15
CA VAL A 183 7.15 -3.93 -7.53
C VAL A 183 7.48 -5.41 -7.47
N GLU A 184 6.63 -6.24 -8.06
CA GLU A 184 6.92 -7.66 -8.33
C GLU A 184 7.11 -7.79 -9.85
N LEU A 185 8.33 -8.16 -10.26
CA LEU A 185 8.62 -8.54 -11.64
C LEU A 185 8.42 -10.04 -11.81
N ARG A 186 7.75 -10.41 -12.90
CA ARG A 186 7.53 -11.78 -13.32
C ARG A 186 8.07 -11.93 -14.73
N ASN A 187 9.32 -12.37 -14.77
CA ASN A 187 10.07 -12.52 -16.00
C ASN A 187 9.44 -13.60 -16.89
N SER A 188 9.41 -13.31 -18.18
CA SER A 188 8.90 -14.20 -19.23
C SER A 188 9.90 -15.30 -19.65
#